data_AF-A0A074IWQ2-F1
#
_entry.id   AF-A0A074IWQ2-F1
#
_cell.length_a   1.000
_cell.length_b   1.000
_cell.length_c   1.000
_cell.angle_alpha   90.00
_cell.angle_beta   90.00
_cell.angle_gamma   90.00
#
_symmetry.space_group_name_H-M   'P 1'
#
loop_
_entity.id
_entity.type
_entity.pdbx_description
1 polymer ?
#
loop_
_entity_poly.entity_id
_entity_poly.type
_entity_poly.pdbx_seq_one_letter_code
_entity_poly.pdbx_strand_id
1 'polypeptide(L)'
;MKQFKHKKFIGLALIVFLVFMVLGKYTQSTAFTSSSRVYATTVVDKNTGNKVRFEVRKIKGDKYEVKNTETGDTYQANAQSGEDRSLSFKLAGTNGNSDGTIRITPSMVPGGDAKVEMTDSNTYTQVEGGSEVVESSETSSSSSSSQVKSIIKDILESSSSSSGSDASSESSSNDPNKPNADIKTKTDVNGDKETTYIADYSTEDIKSITEAFGKWLYQSDYAKDAVLVQSSFDSITKVNDGSPTFLSFKAPKEKDSSQTITILANLINADGYEHITGVPSGIINGKEVSNYDFKDYKNTVDSFALGINENSGKTADYSPTSSFRLYTLKDKKHAMYEDDAAEQKALFKDFSADDKTGGNYNGYNKLYKDLVDQDKDSYQIVLGSNGTVYYVTNYWKGNYDKKAVQTYKVAPDDMQEAYQELLKHYSSASTSDSSESSSSSQSSESSSSSSEAKTESKTETKTEQTGMDVNAIKDNNFQSLEGTWKNGNGSSLNFSKDNLTAPENYVVENTNGKLENGYLTSSLRMGISGAAILFIPKGVTLPTVQGFVDGSDNTKDRILVTQSASPQSDAKQFYYKAD
;
A
#
# COMPACT_ATOMS: atom_id res chain seq x y z
N MET A 1 -14.23 -4.07 -58.81
CA MET A 1 -14.99 -4.59 -57.65
C MET A 1 -14.23 -4.36 -56.34
N LYS A 2 -14.30 -3.16 -55.76
CA LYS A 2 -13.74 -2.84 -54.44
C LYS A 2 -14.54 -1.67 -53.85
N GLN A 3 -15.75 -1.92 -53.33
CA GLN A 3 -16.48 -0.92 -52.54
C GLN A 3 -17.55 -1.48 -51.59
N PHE A 4 -17.63 -2.81 -51.39
CA PHE A 4 -18.74 -3.41 -50.62
C PHE A 4 -18.40 -3.92 -49.21
N LYS A 5 -17.14 -3.80 -48.73
CA LYS A 5 -16.75 -4.32 -47.40
C LYS A 5 -16.61 -3.30 -46.27
N HIS A 6 -16.57 -1.99 -46.54
CA HIS A 6 -16.46 -0.97 -45.47
C HIS A 6 -17.79 -0.47 -44.91
N LYS A 7 -18.86 -0.42 -45.71
CA LYS A 7 -20.17 0.05 -45.23
C LYS A 7 -20.81 -0.89 -44.20
N LYS A 8 -20.55 -2.19 -44.28
CA LYS A 8 -21.05 -3.18 -43.30
C LYS A 8 -20.33 -3.09 -41.95
N PHE A 9 -19.05 -2.70 -41.92
CA PHE A 9 -18.30 -2.54 -40.68
C PHE A 9 -18.70 -1.26 -39.92
N ILE A 10 -18.94 -0.16 -40.63
CA ILE A 10 -19.43 1.09 -40.03
C ILE A 10 -20.87 0.93 -39.55
N GLY A 11 -21.73 0.25 -40.32
CA GLY A 11 -23.10 -0.05 -39.88
C GLY A 11 -23.16 -0.96 -38.65
N LEU A 12 -22.28 -1.97 -38.58
CA LEU A 12 -22.20 -2.86 -37.42
C LEU A 12 -21.61 -2.14 -36.20
N ALA A 13 -20.61 -1.26 -36.37
CA ALA A 13 -20.07 -0.44 -35.28
C ALA A 13 -21.09 0.58 -34.75
N LEU A 14 -21.91 1.18 -35.63
CA LEU A 14 -23.00 2.09 -35.24
C LEU A 14 -24.14 1.36 -34.54
N ILE A 15 -24.49 0.14 -34.99
CA ILE A 15 -25.48 -0.69 -34.32
C ILE A 15 -24.96 -1.20 -32.98
N VAL A 16 -23.69 -1.62 -32.88
CA VAL A 16 -23.07 -1.99 -31.59
C VAL A 16 -22.99 -0.78 -30.67
N PHE A 17 -22.64 0.41 -31.17
CA PHE A 17 -22.64 1.66 -30.40
C PHE A 17 -24.05 2.06 -29.94
N LEU A 18 -25.07 1.94 -30.81
CA LEU A 18 -26.48 2.19 -30.46
C LEU A 18 -27.03 1.13 -29.51
N VAL A 19 -26.61 -0.13 -29.64
CA VAL A 19 -26.95 -1.23 -28.73
C VAL A 19 -26.24 -1.03 -27.38
N PHE A 20 -25.01 -0.51 -27.34
CA PHE A 20 -24.37 -0.03 -26.11
C PHE A 20 -25.05 1.24 -25.56
N MET A 21 -25.67 2.08 -26.39
CA MET A 21 -26.45 3.24 -25.94
C MET A 21 -27.84 2.84 -25.41
N VAL A 22 -28.43 1.75 -25.93
CA VAL A 22 -29.76 1.24 -25.53
C VAL A 22 -29.65 0.23 -24.38
N LEU A 23 -28.63 -0.63 -24.35
CA LEU A 23 -28.29 -1.49 -23.20
C LEU A 23 -27.54 -0.72 -22.10
N GLY A 24 -26.86 0.38 -22.46
CA GLY A 24 -26.31 1.39 -21.54
C GLY A 24 -27.36 2.38 -21.04
N LYS A 25 -28.65 2.12 -21.26
CA LYS A 25 -29.72 2.75 -20.48
C LYS A 25 -29.77 2.14 -19.08
N TYR A 26 -28.67 2.16 -18.32
CA TYR A 26 -28.69 2.18 -16.86
C TYR A 26 -27.34 2.48 -16.20
N THR A 27 -26.52 3.37 -16.77
CA THR A 27 -25.46 4.07 -16.01
C THR A 27 -25.29 5.49 -16.57
N GLN A 28 -26.40 6.23 -16.75
CA GLN A 28 -26.29 7.67 -16.97
C GLN A 28 -25.80 8.33 -15.68
N SER A 29 -24.52 8.70 -15.68
CA SER A 29 -23.82 9.59 -14.74
C SER A 29 -24.57 9.86 -13.43
N THR A 30 -24.42 8.94 -12.47
CA THR A 30 -24.74 9.16 -11.05
C THR A 30 -23.82 10.21 -10.41
N ALA A 31 -22.99 10.92 -11.19
CA ALA A 31 -22.08 11.94 -10.71
C ALA A 31 -22.81 12.92 -9.78
N PHE A 32 -24.01 13.37 -10.16
CA PHE A 32 -24.80 14.34 -9.37
C PHE A 32 -25.44 13.82 -8.09
N THR A 33 -25.28 12.53 -7.79
CA THR A 33 -25.96 11.88 -6.65
C THR A 33 -25.03 11.32 -5.60
N SER A 34 -23.73 11.26 -5.85
CA SER A 34 -22.78 10.74 -4.89
C SER A 34 -22.38 11.81 -3.88
N SER A 35 -22.47 11.50 -2.60
CA SER A 35 -21.79 12.26 -1.54
C SER A 35 -20.27 12.16 -1.66
N SER A 36 -19.76 11.25 -2.50
CA SER A 36 -18.33 10.99 -2.73
C SER A 36 -17.63 12.00 -3.66
N ARG A 37 -18.26 13.11 -4.06
CA ARG A 37 -17.67 14.09 -5.01
C ARG A 37 -17.87 15.52 -4.52
N VAL A 38 -16.81 16.32 -4.67
CA VAL A 38 -16.80 17.76 -4.46
C VAL A 38 -16.69 18.45 -5.82
N TYR A 39 -17.61 19.37 -6.07
CA TYR A 39 -17.63 20.20 -7.27
C TYR A 39 -17.06 21.56 -6.92
N ALA A 40 -15.95 21.96 -7.52
CA ALA A 40 -15.33 23.23 -7.18
C ALA A 40 -15.18 24.15 -8.38
N THR A 41 -15.28 25.46 -8.11
CA THR A 41 -14.95 26.51 -9.07
C THR A 41 -14.14 27.61 -8.40
N THR A 42 -13.13 28.09 -9.12
CA THR A 42 -12.37 29.29 -8.75
C THR A 42 -12.88 30.49 -9.53
N VAL A 43 -13.14 31.58 -8.80
CA VAL A 43 -13.60 32.87 -9.34
C VAL A 43 -12.69 34.00 -8.87
N VAL A 44 -12.78 35.16 -9.52
CA VAL A 44 -12.10 36.40 -9.08
C VAL A 44 -13.15 37.39 -8.61
N ASP A 45 -13.00 37.90 -7.39
CA ASP A 45 -13.80 39.01 -6.87
C ASP A 45 -13.49 40.29 -7.67
N LYS A 46 -14.53 40.91 -8.25
CA LYS A 46 -14.38 42.07 -9.15
C LYS A 46 -13.95 43.35 -8.42
N ASN A 47 -14.21 43.45 -7.12
CA ASN A 47 -13.89 44.63 -6.33
C ASN A 47 -12.46 44.58 -5.80
N THR A 48 -12.01 43.41 -5.37
CA THR A 48 -10.70 43.22 -4.72
C THR A 48 -9.64 42.61 -5.65
N GLY A 49 -10.06 41.92 -6.71
CA GLY A 49 -9.16 41.15 -7.59
C GLY A 49 -8.68 39.83 -7.00
N ASN A 50 -9.13 39.46 -5.79
CA ASN A 50 -8.71 38.23 -5.13
C ASN A 50 -9.40 37.02 -5.74
N LYS A 51 -8.66 35.90 -5.83
CA LYS A 51 -9.24 34.61 -6.18
C LYS A 51 -10.01 34.06 -4.98
N VAL A 52 -11.20 33.55 -5.25
CA VAL A 52 -12.06 32.90 -4.26
C VAL A 52 -12.45 31.55 -4.84
N ARG A 53 -12.33 30.50 -4.05
CA ARG A 53 -12.72 29.16 -4.45
C ARG A 53 -13.97 28.73 -3.68
N PHE A 54 -14.92 28.18 -4.43
CA PHE A 54 -16.15 27.64 -3.90
C PHE A 54 -16.23 26.13 -4.15
N GLU A 55 -16.68 25.40 -3.13
CA GLU A 55 -16.87 23.95 -3.17
C GLU A 55 -18.32 23.61 -2.88
N VAL A 56 -18.91 22.72 -3.67
CA VAL A 56 -20.27 22.22 -3.49
C VAL A 56 -20.23 20.71 -3.26
N ARG A 57 -20.78 20.26 -2.13
CA ARG A 57 -20.85 18.85 -1.77
C ARG A 57 -22.27 18.42 -1.44
N LYS A 58 -22.63 17.20 -1.81
CA LYS A 58 -23.94 16.64 -1.48
C LYS A 58 -23.92 16.11 -0.04
N ILE A 59 -24.84 16.59 0.80
CA ILE A 59 -24.99 16.10 2.18
C ILE A 59 -25.91 14.88 2.22
N LYS A 60 -27.18 15.06 1.83
CA LYS A 60 -28.22 14.01 1.90
C LYS A 60 -29.45 14.39 1.09
N GLY A 61 -30.04 13.45 0.34
CA GLY A 61 -31.23 13.73 -0.47
C GLY A 61 -30.94 14.85 -1.49
N ASP A 62 -31.75 15.90 -1.53
CA ASP A 62 -31.54 17.08 -2.39
C ASP A 62 -30.84 18.26 -1.67
N LYS A 63 -30.23 17.99 -0.49
CA LYS A 63 -29.49 18.99 0.29
C LYS A 63 -28.00 18.96 -0.01
N TYR A 64 -27.44 20.15 -0.22
CA TYR A 64 -26.04 20.37 -0.53
C TYR A 64 -25.43 21.36 0.45
N GLU A 65 -24.13 21.27 0.66
CA GLU A 65 -23.34 22.30 1.30
C GLU A 65 -22.55 23.07 0.25
N VAL A 66 -22.50 24.39 0.39
CA VAL A 66 -21.60 25.25 -0.35
C VAL A 66 -20.60 25.86 0.63
N LYS A 67 -19.32 25.75 0.32
CA LYS A 67 -18.21 26.26 1.14
C LYS A 67 -17.42 27.29 0.34
N ASN A 68 -17.12 28.44 0.96
CA ASN A 68 -16.05 29.33 0.52
C ASN A 68 -14.76 28.87 1.20
N THR A 69 -13.75 28.45 0.43
CA THR A 69 -12.52 27.89 1.02
C THR A 69 -11.61 28.96 1.61
N GLU A 70 -11.73 30.21 1.16
CA GLU A 70 -10.89 31.32 1.63
C GLU A 70 -11.34 31.83 3.00
N THR A 71 -12.65 31.97 3.19
CA THR A 71 -13.21 32.44 4.47
C THR A 71 -13.54 31.29 5.42
N GLY A 72 -13.69 30.07 4.89
CA GLY A 72 -14.17 28.90 5.64
C GLY A 72 -15.69 28.87 5.83
N ASP A 73 -16.42 29.87 5.33
CA ASP A 73 -17.87 29.95 5.48
C ASP A 73 -18.58 28.83 4.74
N THR A 74 -19.56 28.22 5.41
CA THR A 74 -20.38 27.13 4.85
C THR A 74 -21.86 27.42 5.04
N TYR A 75 -22.67 27.06 4.04
CA TYR A 75 -24.12 27.11 4.16
C TYR A 75 -24.78 25.96 3.41
N GLN A 76 -25.97 25.57 3.87
CA GLN A 76 -26.77 24.54 3.21
C GLN A 76 -27.65 25.19 2.14
N ALA A 77 -27.62 24.61 0.94
CA ALA A 77 -28.41 25.04 -0.20
C ALA A 77 -29.26 23.89 -0.75
N ASN A 78 -30.46 24.23 -1.21
CA ASN A 78 -31.26 23.33 -2.02
C ASN A 78 -30.90 23.57 -3.48
N ALA A 79 -30.66 22.50 -4.23
CA ALA A 79 -30.36 22.62 -5.65
C ALA A 79 -31.62 23.00 -6.45
N GLN A 80 -31.49 23.97 -7.35
CA GLN A 80 -32.52 24.24 -8.36
C GLN A 80 -32.17 23.46 -9.64
N SER A 81 -33.06 22.56 -10.07
CA SER A 81 -32.83 21.75 -11.27
C SER A 81 -33.23 22.52 -12.53
N GLY A 82 -32.30 22.65 -13.49
CA GLY A 82 -32.56 23.21 -14.81
C GLY A 82 -33.10 22.19 -15.82
N GLU A 83 -33.60 22.65 -16.97
CA GLU A 83 -34.12 21.80 -18.07
C GLU A 83 -33.05 20.85 -18.64
N ASP A 84 -31.78 21.25 -18.58
CA ASP A 84 -30.62 20.46 -19.00
C ASP A 84 -30.05 19.55 -17.88
N ARG A 85 -30.81 19.37 -16.79
CA ARG A 85 -30.41 18.63 -15.58
C ARG A 85 -29.23 19.25 -14.84
N SER A 86 -28.90 20.51 -15.12
CA SER A 86 -27.94 21.27 -14.32
C SER A 86 -28.49 21.55 -12.92
N LEU A 87 -27.60 21.62 -11.93
CA LEU A 87 -27.93 22.07 -10.58
C LEU A 87 -27.38 23.47 -10.35
N SER A 88 -28.22 24.35 -9.82
CA SER A 88 -27.86 25.74 -9.53
C SER A 88 -27.95 26.04 -8.04
N PHE A 89 -26.94 26.73 -7.51
CA PHE A 89 -26.78 27.12 -6.10
C PHE A 89 -26.54 28.62 -6.01
N LYS A 90 -27.51 29.37 -5.47
CA LYS A 90 -27.39 30.82 -5.28
C LYS A 90 -26.50 31.14 -4.09
N LEU A 91 -25.46 31.95 -4.31
CA LEU A 91 -24.65 32.53 -3.26
C LEU A 91 -25.45 33.59 -2.51
N ALA A 92 -25.38 33.58 -1.18
CA ALA A 92 -25.93 34.61 -0.33
C ALA A 92 -25.07 35.88 -0.47
N GLY A 93 -25.68 36.99 -0.90
CA GLY A 93 -25.01 38.29 -0.96
C GLY A 93 -25.52 39.26 0.11
N THR A 94 -24.82 40.38 0.25
CA THR A 94 -25.20 41.44 1.17
C THR A 94 -26.49 42.13 0.71
N ASN A 95 -27.42 42.38 1.63
CA ASN A 95 -28.70 43.07 1.41
C ASN A 95 -29.77 42.32 0.59
N GLY A 96 -29.73 40.99 0.55
CA GLY A 96 -30.79 40.18 -0.07
C GLY A 96 -30.67 39.99 -1.59
N ASN A 97 -29.63 40.56 -2.20
CA ASN A 97 -29.20 40.19 -3.55
C ASN A 97 -28.27 38.96 -3.51
N SER A 98 -28.22 38.19 -4.59
CA SER A 98 -27.31 37.05 -4.71
C SER A 98 -25.96 37.50 -5.25
N ASP A 99 -24.87 37.06 -4.63
CA ASP A 99 -23.50 37.34 -5.10
C ASP A 99 -23.11 36.53 -6.33
N GLY A 100 -23.98 35.66 -6.82
CA GLY A 100 -23.75 34.81 -7.98
C GLY A 100 -24.45 33.46 -7.85
N THR A 101 -24.50 32.69 -8.93
CA THR A 101 -25.03 31.34 -8.94
C THR A 101 -23.95 30.37 -9.38
N ILE A 102 -23.63 29.38 -8.55
CA ILE A 102 -22.79 28.25 -8.97
C ILE A 102 -23.68 27.29 -9.73
N ARG A 103 -23.32 26.99 -10.98
CA ARG A 103 -24.03 26.08 -11.86
C ARG A 103 -23.14 24.87 -12.15
N ILE A 104 -23.70 23.67 -11.93
CA ILE A 104 -23.04 22.40 -12.19
C ILE A 104 -23.79 21.70 -13.32
N THR A 105 -23.12 21.46 -14.45
CA THR A 105 -23.73 20.89 -15.66
C THR A 105 -23.13 19.50 -15.96
N PRO A 106 -23.93 18.45 -16.12
CA PRO A 106 -23.43 17.11 -16.43
C PRO A 106 -22.74 17.02 -17.79
N SER A 107 -21.71 16.17 -17.86
CA SER A 107 -21.06 15.83 -19.14
C SER A 107 -22.02 15.03 -20.03
N MET A 108 -22.05 15.37 -21.31
CA MET A 108 -22.74 14.57 -22.33
C MET A 108 -21.91 13.37 -22.79
N VAL A 109 -20.62 13.30 -22.41
CA VAL A 109 -19.73 12.17 -22.71
C VAL A 109 -19.83 11.15 -21.56
N PRO A 110 -20.11 9.86 -21.85
CA PRO A 110 -20.09 8.81 -20.82
C PRO A 110 -18.73 8.78 -20.10
N GLY A 111 -18.74 8.95 -18.78
CA GLY A 111 -17.53 8.97 -17.94
C GLY A 111 -16.83 10.34 -17.86
N GLY A 112 -17.29 11.38 -18.56
CA GLY A 112 -16.73 12.72 -18.46
C GLY A 112 -17.20 13.48 -17.20
N ASP A 113 -16.34 14.35 -16.68
CA ASP A 113 -16.64 15.16 -15.50
C ASP A 113 -17.65 16.28 -15.76
N ALA A 114 -18.39 16.64 -14.72
CA ALA A 114 -19.31 17.76 -14.77
C ALA A 114 -18.55 19.09 -14.90
N LYS A 115 -19.14 20.04 -15.62
CA LYS A 115 -18.64 21.41 -15.70
C LYS A 115 -19.22 22.23 -14.55
N VAL A 116 -18.37 22.92 -13.79
CA VAL A 116 -18.75 23.80 -12.68
C VAL A 116 -18.41 25.24 -13.07
N GLU A 117 -19.38 26.15 -13.00
CA GLU A 117 -19.15 27.55 -13.37
C GLU A 117 -19.99 28.53 -12.55
N MET A 118 -19.47 29.74 -12.38
CA MET A 118 -20.18 30.87 -11.79
C MET A 118 -20.97 31.60 -12.88
N THR A 119 -22.29 31.67 -12.72
CA THR A 119 -23.21 32.44 -13.57
C THR A 119 -23.89 33.54 -12.78
N ASP A 120 -24.46 34.51 -13.48
CA ASP A 120 -25.34 35.53 -12.89
C ASP A 120 -24.74 36.27 -11.68
N SER A 121 -23.44 36.57 -11.75
CA SER A 121 -22.69 37.20 -10.66
C SER A 121 -22.27 38.62 -11.02
N ASN A 122 -22.66 39.58 -10.17
CA ASN A 122 -22.14 40.94 -10.20
C ASN A 122 -20.84 41.07 -9.39
N THR A 123 -20.59 40.16 -8.45
CA THR A 123 -19.47 40.19 -7.49
C THR A 123 -18.24 39.43 -8.00
N TYR A 124 -18.44 38.34 -8.74
CA TYR A 124 -17.40 37.40 -9.14
C TYR A 124 -17.34 37.22 -10.66
N THR A 125 -16.13 36.98 -11.18
CA THR A 125 -15.88 36.58 -12.57
C THR A 125 -15.29 35.17 -12.58
N GLN A 126 -15.82 34.28 -13.43
CA GLN A 126 -15.30 32.92 -13.57
C GLN A 126 -13.85 32.93 -14.08
N VAL A 127 -12.98 32.12 -13.46
CA VAL A 127 -11.64 31.85 -13.98
C VAL A 127 -11.72 30.75 -15.04
N GLU A 128 -11.14 30.99 -16.21
CA GLU A 128 -11.03 29.97 -17.28
C GLU A 128 -10.20 28.78 -16.80
N GLY A 129 -10.71 27.56 -16.99
CA GLY A 129 -10.09 26.34 -16.47
C GLY A 129 -10.18 26.16 -14.94
N GLY A 130 -10.84 27.07 -14.22
CA GLY A 130 -10.98 27.00 -12.76
C GLY A 130 -12.04 26.02 -12.26
N SER A 131 -12.57 25.16 -13.14
CA SER A 131 -13.58 24.13 -12.81
C SER A 131 -12.89 22.83 -12.51
N GLU A 132 -13.24 22.19 -11.41
CA GLU A 132 -12.74 20.86 -11.06
C GLU A 132 -13.82 20.02 -10.38
N VAL A 133 -13.69 18.71 -10.52
CA VAL A 133 -14.48 17.73 -9.79
C VAL A 133 -13.51 16.81 -9.08
N VAL A 134 -13.49 16.89 -7.76
CA VAL A 134 -12.62 16.07 -6.91
C VAL A 134 -13.46 14.97 -6.29
N GLU A 135 -12.92 13.78 -6.07
CA GLU A 135 -13.57 12.84 -5.16
C GLU A 135 -13.55 13.45 -3.75
N SER A 136 -14.70 13.51 -3.10
CA SER A 136 -14.74 13.96 -1.71
C SER A 136 -13.89 12.99 -0.90
N SER A 137 -12.83 13.49 -0.28
CA SER A 137 -12.30 12.84 0.90
C SER A 137 -13.49 12.62 1.84
N GLU A 138 -13.74 11.35 2.14
CA GLU A 138 -14.81 10.92 3.02
C GLU A 138 -14.83 11.81 4.27
N THR A 139 -16.00 12.37 4.57
CA THR A 139 -16.38 13.10 5.78
C THR A 139 -15.25 13.33 6.79
N SER A 140 -14.59 14.50 6.71
CA SER A 140 -14.06 15.27 7.85
C SER A 140 -13.73 14.47 9.13
N SER A 141 -12.76 13.56 9.03
CA SER A 141 -11.99 13.02 10.16
C SER A 141 -10.49 13.13 9.92
N SER A 142 -10.08 13.84 8.85
CA SER A 142 -8.68 14.09 8.54
C SER A 142 -8.09 15.03 9.59
N SER A 143 -7.28 14.48 10.49
CA SER A 143 -6.48 15.29 11.42
C SER A 143 -5.45 16.09 10.64
N SER A 144 -5.18 17.34 11.04
CA SER A 144 -4.05 18.07 10.48
C SER A 144 -2.73 17.37 10.80
N SER A 145 -1.71 17.50 9.94
CA SER A 145 -0.38 16.91 10.18
C SER A 145 0.19 17.26 11.57
N SER A 146 -0.05 18.48 12.05
CA SER A 146 0.32 18.92 13.39
C SER A 146 -0.37 18.13 14.50
N GLN A 147 -1.66 17.82 14.33
CA GLN A 147 -2.43 16.99 15.27
C GLN A 147 -1.97 15.54 15.24
N VAL A 148 -1.73 14.97 14.04
CA VAL A 148 -1.22 13.60 13.90
C VAL A 148 0.08 13.44 14.68
N LYS A 149 1.04 14.32 14.45
CA LYS A 149 2.35 14.29 15.12
C LYS A 149 2.26 14.52 16.62
N SER A 150 1.36 15.40 17.06
CA SER A 150 1.14 15.64 18.50
C SER A 150 0.63 14.39 19.21
N ILE A 151 -0.41 13.74 18.65
CA ILE A 151 -0.99 12.53 19.25
C ILE A 151 0.06 11.41 19.29
N ILE A 152 0.83 11.24 18.21
CA ILE A 152 1.89 10.21 18.15
C ILE A 152 2.97 10.49 19.18
N LYS A 153 3.42 11.75 19.30
CA LYS A 153 4.39 12.15 20.31
C LYS A 153 3.89 11.82 21.72
N ASP A 154 2.66 12.18 22.06
CA ASP A 154 2.06 11.89 23.37
C ASP A 154 1.98 10.38 23.64
N ILE A 155 1.64 9.58 22.62
CA ILE A 155 1.61 8.11 22.71
C ILE A 155 3.01 7.58 23.02
N LEU A 156 4.03 8.01 22.28
CA LEU A 156 5.41 7.54 22.45
C LEU A 156 6.01 7.96 23.81
N GLU A 157 5.69 9.16 24.30
CA GLU A 157 6.10 9.64 25.63
C GLU A 157 5.35 8.94 26.79
N SER A 158 4.09 8.56 26.58
CA SER A 158 3.33 7.80 27.58
C SER A 158 3.83 6.36 27.73
N SER A 159 4.33 5.74 26.65
CA SER A 159 4.92 4.40 26.69
C SER A 159 6.26 4.36 27.45
N SER A 160 7.04 5.43 27.44
CA SER A 160 8.34 5.49 28.14
C SER A 160 8.24 5.86 29.62
N SER A 161 7.10 6.41 30.08
CA SER A 161 6.90 6.86 31.46
C SER A 161 6.14 5.87 32.36
N SER A 162 5.65 4.75 31.81
CA SER A 162 4.88 3.74 32.57
C SER A 162 5.72 2.66 33.29
N SER A 163 7.06 2.75 33.27
CA SER A 163 7.94 1.83 34.00
C SER A 163 8.10 2.19 35.49
N GLY A 164 6.99 2.28 36.22
CA GLY A 164 6.98 2.63 37.64
C GLY A 164 5.91 1.89 38.43
N SER A 165 6.15 0.61 38.76
CA SER A 165 5.96 -0.02 40.09
C SER A 165 5.81 -1.57 40.01
N ASP A 166 6.76 -2.24 40.67
CA ASP A 166 6.76 -3.59 41.27
C ASP A 166 6.08 -4.79 40.58
N ALA A 167 6.90 -5.59 39.86
CA ALA A 167 7.19 -6.99 40.21
C ALA A 167 8.20 -7.58 39.22
N SER A 168 9.29 -8.14 39.74
CA SER A 168 10.44 -8.64 39.01
C SER A 168 10.12 -9.77 38.01
N SER A 169 10.41 -9.53 36.74
CA SER A 169 11.04 -10.51 35.85
C SER A 169 11.86 -9.74 34.82
N GLU A 170 13.18 -9.90 34.90
CA GLU A 170 14.15 -9.31 33.98
C GLU A 170 13.91 -9.77 32.54
N SER A 171 13.71 -8.81 31.64
CA SER A 171 14.13 -8.92 30.24
C SER A 171 14.14 -7.53 29.60
N SER A 172 15.05 -6.67 30.05
CA SER A 172 15.47 -5.50 29.25
C SER A 172 16.56 -5.97 28.29
N SER A 173 16.19 -6.28 27.04
CA SER A 173 17.16 -6.61 26.00
C SER A 173 17.74 -5.33 25.40
N ASN A 174 18.73 -4.73 26.08
CA ASN A 174 19.78 -4.01 25.38
C ASN A 174 20.78 -5.05 24.87
N ASP A 175 20.50 -5.63 23.70
CA ASP A 175 21.47 -6.45 22.98
C ASP A 175 22.25 -5.56 22.00
N PRO A 176 23.54 -5.26 22.25
CA PRO A 176 24.38 -4.50 21.33
C PRO A 176 24.67 -5.22 20.00
N ASN A 177 24.17 -6.46 19.80
CA ASN A 177 24.24 -7.20 18.53
C ASN A 177 22.91 -7.24 17.75
N LYS A 178 21.88 -6.45 18.09
CA LYS A 178 20.66 -6.37 17.29
C LYS A 178 21.01 -5.82 15.88
N PRO A 179 20.71 -6.53 14.78
CA PRO A 179 20.96 -6.00 13.44
C PRO A 179 20.17 -4.71 13.25
N ASN A 180 20.83 -3.73 12.63
CA ASN A 180 20.26 -2.43 12.32
C ASN A 180 19.03 -2.62 11.41
N ALA A 181 17.88 -2.03 11.78
CA ALA A 181 16.74 -1.96 10.89
C ALA A 181 17.03 -0.91 9.80
N ASP A 182 17.76 -1.30 8.76
CA ASP A 182 17.98 -0.45 7.60
C ASP A 182 16.66 -0.35 6.81
N ILE A 183 16.12 0.85 6.67
CA ILE A 183 15.04 1.10 5.71
C ILE A 183 15.60 0.85 4.30
N LYS A 184 15.39 -0.34 3.74
CA LYS A 184 15.75 -0.63 2.35
C LYS A 184 14.62 -0.22 1.42
N THR A 185 14.87 0.80 0.62
CA THR A 185 14.00 1.22 -0.49
C THR A 185 14.06 0.17 -1.60
N LYS A 186 12.90 -0.25 -2.13
CA LYS A 186 12.82 -1.06 -3.35
C LYS A 186 12.35 -0.15 -4.48
N THR A 187 13.16 -0.03 -5.52
CA THR A 187 12.80 0.72 -6.73
C THR A 187 11.79 -0.08 -7.54
N ASP A 188 10.69 0.56 -7.91
CA ASP A 188 9.65 -0.05 -8.72
C ASP A 188 10.05 -0.14 -10.20
N VAL A 189 9.54 -1.15 -10.89
CA VAL A 189 9.88 -1.53 -12.28
C VAL A 189 9.39 -0.51 -13.33
N ASN A 190 8.75 0.58 -12.90
CA ASN A 190 8.24 1.67 -13.75
C ASN A 190 8.75 3.06 -13.35
N GLY A 191 9.95 3.16 -12.78
CA GLY A 191 10.77 4.38 -12.84
C GLY A 191 10.33 5.62 -12.03
N ASP A 192 9.09 5.71 -11.51
CA ASP A 192 8.61 7.01 -11.05
C ASP A 192 8.33 7.17 -9.54
N LYS A 193 8.29 6.14 -8.69
CA LYS A 193 8.30 6.29 -7.21
C LYS A 193 8.88 5.09 -6.47
N GLU A 194 9.74 5.36 -5.48
CA GLU A 194 10.26 4.38 -4.51
C GLU A 194 9.11 3.82 -3.65
N THR A 195 8.99 2.50 -3.54
CA THR A 195 8.08 1.86 -2.58
C THR A 195 8.92 1.28 -1.44
N THR A 196 8.75 1.80 -0.24
CA THR A 196 9.48 1.38 0.96
C THR A 196 8.97 0.03 1.43
N TYR A 197 9.75 -1.05 1.29
CA TYR A 197 9.42 -2.34 1.89
C TYR A 197 10.00 -2.41 3.31
N ILE A 198 9.12 -2.71 4.25
CA ILE A 198 9.33 -2.84 5.69
C ILE A 198 9.62 -4.31 5.99
N ALA A 199 10.78 -4.79 5.57
CA ALA A 199 11.20 -6.18 5.78
C ALA A 199 12.02 -6.40 7.07
N ASP A 200 12.46 -5.32 7.75
CA ASP A 200 13.54 -5.39 8.74
C ASP A 200 13.14 -5.07 10.20
N TYR A 201 11.84 -5.00 10.53
CA TYR A 201 11.40 -4.76 11.92
C TYR A 201 11.31 -6.07 12.68
N SER A 202 11.76 -6.07 13.95
CA SER A 202 11.60 -7.24 14.82
C SER A 202 10.12 -7.50 15.13
N THR A 203 9.81 -8.70 15.63
CA THR A 203 8.43 -9.02 16.06
C THR A 203 7.93 -8.06 17.14
N GLU A 204 8.83 -7.64 18.03
CA GLU A 204 8.57 -6.67 19.10
C GLU A 204 8.33 -5.27 18.54
N ASP A 205 9.10 -4.85 17.53
CA ASP A 205 8.91 -3.55 16.88
C ASP A 205 7.58 -3.53 16.11
N ILE A 206 7.24 -4.59 15.37
CA ILE A 206 5.95 -4.74 14.66
C ILE A 206 4.78 -4.66 15.64
N LYS A 207 4.90 -5.35 16.78
CA LYS A 207 3.90 -5.29 17.85
C LYS A 207 3.75 -3.86 18.37
N SER A 208 4.86 -3.19 18.67
CA SER A 208 4.87 -1.82 19.19
C SER A 208 4.28 -0.81 18.19
N ILE A 209 4.62 -0.93 16.91
CA ILE A 209 4.06 -0.12 15.82
C ILE A 209 2.54 -0.32 15.73
N THR A 210 2.09 -1.57 15.76
CA THR A 210 0.67 -1.92 15.65
C THR A 210 -0.11 -1.35 16.84
N GLU A 211 0.37 -1.55 18.07
CA GLU A 211 -0.27 -1.02 19.28
C GLU A 211 -0.32 0.52 19.28
N ALA A 212 0.78 1.17 18.88
CA ALA A 212 0.86 2.63 18.81
C ALA A 212 -0.10 3.19 17.74
N PHE A 213 -0.20 2.53 16.58
CA PHE A 213 -1.16 2.90 15.54
C PHE A 213 -2.61 2.73 16.03
N GLY A 214 -2.91 1.63 16.72
CA GLY A 214 -4.22 1.41 17.32
C GLY A 214 -4.59 2.50 18.34
N LYS A 215 -3.66 2.88 19.21
CA LYS A 215 -3.84 3.99 20.16
C LYS A 215 -4.05 5.33 19.46
N TRP A 216 -3.31 5.60 18.39
CA TRP A 216 -3.50 6.81 17.58
C TRP A 216 -4.89 6.83 16.95
N LEU A 217 -5.30 5.72 16.33
CA LEU A 217 -6.61 5.59 15.71
C LEU A 217 -7.73 5.77 16.75
N TYR A 218 -7.57 5.22 17.95
CA TYR A 218 -8.49 5.40 19.07
C TYR A 218 -8.63 6.87 19.51
N GLN A 219 -7.52 7.63 19.53
CA GLN A 219 -7.53 9.05 19.92
C GLN A 219 -7.97 9.99 18.78
N SER A 220 -7.95 9.51 17.53
CA SER A 220 -8.32 10.27 16.35
C SER A 220 -9.83 10.49 16.24
N ASP A 221 -10.24 11.41 15.35
CA ASP A 221 -11.64 11.64 15.03
C ASP A 221 -12.33 10.42 14.39
N TYR A 222 -11.59 9.47 13.83
CA TYR A 222 -12.14 8.23 13.27
C TYR A 222 -12.83 7.37 14.33
N ALA A 223 -12.24 7.26 15.52
CA ALA A 223 -12.76 6.40 16.57
C ALA A 223 -13.71 7.11 17.54
N LYS A 224 -13.98 8.41 17.33
CA LYS A 224 -14.93 9.16 18.14
C LYS A 224 -16.30 8.48 18.11
N ASP A 225 -16.80 8.11 19.28
CA ASP A 225 -18.05 7.37 19.45
C ASP A 225 -18.09 5.98 18.76
N ALA A 226 -16.92 5.40 18.48
CA ALA A 226 -16.78 4.11 17.82
C ALA A 226 -16.03 3.08 18.65
N VAL A 227 -16.21 1.82 18.27
CA VAL A 227 -15.48 0.68 18.78
C VAL A 227 -14.34 0.36 17.82
N LEU A 228 -13.13 0.37 18.36
CA LEU A 228 -11.91 -0.09 17.69
C LEU A 228 -11.53 -1.49 18.21
N VAL A 229 -11.20 -2.41 17.30
CA VAL A 229 -10.75 -3.76 17.63
C VAL A 229 -9.47 -4.06 16.87
N GLN A 230 -8.38 -4.33 17.56
CA GLN A 230 -7.19 -4.92 16.93
C GLN A 230 -7.45 -6.41 16.69
N SER A 231 -7.22 -6.89 15.46
CA SER A 231 -7.56 -8.27 15.08
C SER A 231 -6.73 -8.73 13.88
N SER A 232 -6.70 -10.04 13.62
CA SER A 232 -6.19 -10.54 12.34
C SER A 232 -7.12 -10.17 11.19
N PHE A 233 -6.57 -10.08 9.98
CA PHE A 233 -7.36 -9.76 8.80
C PHE A 233 -8.48 -10.79 8.60
N ASP A 234 -9.70 -10.27 8.45
CA ASP A 234 -10.94 -11.01 8.24
C ASP A 234 -11.24 -12.11 9.31
N SER A 235 -10.76 -11.91 10.54
CA SER A 235 -10.85 -12.90 11.65
C SER A 235 -12.27 -13.34 12.02
N ILE A 236 -13.28 -12.54 11.66
CA ILE A 236 -14.69 -12.84 11.95
C ILE A 236 -15.36 -13.72 10.89
N THR A 237 -14.70 -13.94 9.75
CA THR A 237 -15.20 -14.89 8.75
C THR A 237 -14.83 -16.31 9.14
N LYS A 238 -15.83 -17.19 9.17
CA LYS A 238 -15.56 -18.62 8.99
C LYS A 238 -15.64 -18.93 7.50
N VAL A 239 -14.56 -19.49 6.96
CA VAL A 239 -14.59 -20.30 5.74
C VAL A 239 -15.04 -21.70 6.16
N ASN A 240 -16.11 -22.18 5.52
CA ASN A 240 -16.90 -23.35 5.94
C ASN A 240 -16.21 -24.71 5.69
N ASP A 241 -14.94 -24.73 5.29
CA ASP A 241 -14.23 -25.92 4.83
C ASP A 241 -13.13 -26.41 5.79
N GLY A 242 -12.86 -25.68 6.88
CA GLY A 242 -11.81 -26.02 7.85
C GLY A 242 -10.42 -26.18 7.24
N SER A 243 -10.26 -25.80 5.96
CA SER A 243 -9.06 -26.02 5.18
C SER A 243 -8.16 -24.80 5.31
N PRO A 244 -6.83 -24.97 5.42
CA PRO A 244 -5.90 -23.84 5.45
C PRO A 244 -6.16 -22.90 4.27
N THR A 245 -6.42 -21.63 4.57
CA THR A 245 -6.88 -20.65 3.59
C THR A 245 -6.02 -19.41 3.66
N PHE A 246 -5.36 -19.08 2.54
CA PHE A 246 -4.73 -17.77 2.38
C PHE A 246 -5.78 -16.74 1.98
N LEU A 247 -5.86 -15.69 2.80
CA LEU A 247 -6.68 -14.52 2.55
C LEU A 247 -5.82 -13.41 1.96
N SER A 248 -6.28 -12.89 0.84
CA SER A 248 -5.66 -11.75 0.16
C SER A 248 -6.73 -10.76 -0.27
N PHE A 249 -6.31 -9.52 -0.49
CA PHE A 249 -7.18 -8.50 -1.08
C PHE A 249 -6.44 -7.75 -2.18
N LYS A 250 -7.21 -7.06 -3.03
CA LYS A 250 -6.66 -6.18 -4.06
C LYS A 250 -6.71 -4.74 -3.59
N ALA A 251 -5.75 -3.93 -3.94
CA ALA A 251 -5.79 -2.49 -3.67
C ALA A 251 -5.05 -1.70 -4.77
N PRO A 252 -5.35 -0.40 -4.96
CA PRO A 252 -4.48 0.48 -5.71
C PRO A 252 -3.06 0.45 -5.13
N LYS A 253 -2.08 0.48 -6.02
CA LYS A 253 -0.66 0.54 -5.65
C LYS A 253 -0.33 1.76 -4.80
N GLU A 254 -0.91 2.89 -5.17
CA GLU A 254 -0.84 4.17 -4.46
C GLU A 254 -2.18 4.89 -4.63
N LYS A 255 -2.39 5.97 -3.88
CA LYS A 255 -3.62 6.79 -3.95
C LYS A 255 -3.85 7.23 -5.40
N ASP A 256 -5.08 7.09 -5.89
CA ASP A 256 -5.51 7.42 -7.25
C ASP A 256 -4.84 6.61 -8.39
N SER A 257 -4.08 5.56 -8.06
CA SER A 257 -3.45 4.70 -9.06
C SER A 257 -4.47 3.81 -9.78
N SER A 258 -4.30 3.69 -11.10
CA SER A 258 -5.00 2.68 -11.90
C SER A 258 -4.36 1.29 -11.79
N GLN A 259 -3.13 1.20 -11.29
CA GLN A 259 -2.44 -0.07 -11.05
C GLN A 259 -2.98 -0.70 -9.76
N THR A 260 -3.42 -1.95 -9.86
CA THR A 260 -3.90 -2.75 -8.72
C THR A 260 -2.85 -3.78 -8.34
N ILE A 261 -2.58 -3.90 -7.06
CA ILE A 261 -1.71 -4.90 -6.45
C ILE A 261 -2.54 -5.89 -5.62
N THR A 262 -1.97 -7.07 -5.35
CA THR A 262 -2.52 -8.11 -4.48
C THR A 262 -1.70 -8.19 -3.20
N ILE A 263 -2.38 -8.09 -2.06
CA ILE A 263 -1.77 -8.11 -0.73
C ILE A 263 -2.19 -9.39 -0.01
N LEU A 264 -1.24 -10.22 0.38
CA LEU A 264 -1.50 -11.35 1.27
C LEU A 264 -1.67 -10.83 2.71
N ALA A 265 -2.77 -11.18 3.37
CA ALA A 265 -3.16 -10.53 4.62
C ALA A 265 -3.32 -11.49 5.81
N ASN A 266 -3.66 -12.75 5.57
CA ASN A 266 -3.79 -13.74 6.64
C ASN A 266 -3.71 -15.18 6.11
N LEU A 267 -3.34 -16.10 6.99
CA LEU A 267 -3.56 -17.54 6.86
C LEU A 267 -4.49 -17.97 7.99
N ILE A 268 -5.62 -18.57 7.64
CA ILE A 268 -6.59 -19.09 8.62
C ILE A 268 -6.78 -20.60 8.48
N ASN A 269 -7.34 -21.23 9.51
CA ASN A 269 -7.56 -22.68 9.60
C ASN A 269 -6.29 -23.52 9.45
N ALA A 270 -5.13 -22.99 9.89
CA ALA A 270 -3.84 -23.68 9.79
C ALA A 270 -3.34 -24.25 11.14
N ASP A 271 -4.12 -24.16 12.22
CA ASP A 271 -3.72 -24.54 13.59
C ASP A 271 -3.27 -26.01 13.72
N GLY A 272 -3.66 -26.88 12.78
CA GLY A 272 -3.24 -28.28 12.72
C GLY A 272 -1.89 -28.52 12.02
N TYR A 273 -1.27 -27.49 11.45
CA TYR A 273 -0.05 -27.60 10.65
C TYR A 273 1.02 -26.64 11.17
N GLU A 274 2.13 -27.16 11.69
CA GLU A 274 3.26 -26.32 12.10
C GLU A 274 3.93 -25.62 10.91
N HIS A 275 3.95 -26.30 9.75
CA HIS A 275 4.62 -25.82 8.54
C HIS A 275 3.70 -25.83 7.32
N ILE A 276 3.85 -24.82 6.45
CA ILE A 276 3.11 -24.73 5.16
C ILE A 276 3.37 -25.96 4.29
N THR A 277 4.58 -26.52 4.33
CA THR A 277 4.92 -27.74 3.59
C THR A 277 4.10 -28.96 4.04
N GLY A 278 3.57 -28.95 5.26
CA GLY A 278 2.70 -30.00 5.78
C GLY A 278 1.23 -29.89 5.33
N VAL A 279 0.83 -28.80 4.68
CA VAL A 279 -0.56 -28.56 4.26
C VAL A 279 -0.85 -29.35 2.97
N PRO A 280 -1.68 -30.42 2.98
CA PRO A 280 -1.85 -31.30 1.82
C PRO A 280 -2.57 -30.64 0.63
N SER A 281 -3.53 -29.77 0.92
CA SER A 281 -4.21 -28.87 0.00
C SER A 281 -4.70 -27.67 0.81
N GLY A 282 -4.97 -26.55 0.12
CA GLY A 282 -5.46 -25.35 0.78
C GLY A 282 -6.31 -24.52 -0.17
N ILE A 283 -6.72 -23.35 0.31
CA ILE A 283 -7.61 -22.46 -0.43
C ILE A 283 -6.94 -21.13 -0.66
N ILE A 284 -7.00 -20.66 -1.91
CA ILE A 284 -6.56 -19.34 -2.32
C ILE A 284 -7.74 -18.66 -3.01
N ASN A 285 -8.13 -17.48 -2.53
CA ASN A 285 -9.20 -16.67 -3.14
C ASN A 285 -10.49 -17.48 -3.39
N GLY A 286 -10.85 -18.35 -2.43
CA GLY A 286 -12.04 -19.19 -2.48
C GLY A 286 -11.96 -20.38 -3.43
N LYS A 287 -10.77 -20.73 -3.94
CA LYS A 287 -10.54 -21.92 -4.78
C LYS A 287 -9.57 -22.87 -4.09
N GLU A 288 -9.92 -24.15 -4.08
CA GLU A 288 -9.01 -25.20 -3.63
C GLU A 288 -7.84 -25.35 -4.61
N VAL A 289 -6.63 -25.52 -4.07
CA VAL A 289 -5.38 -25.63 -4.80
C VAL A 289 -4.49 -26.72 -4.21
N SER A 290 -3.52 -27.19 -4.99
CA SER A 290 -2.56 -28.21 -4.56
C SER A 290 -1.63 -27.68 -3.46
N ASN A 291 -0.97 -28.57 -2.72
CA ASN A 291 0.11 -28.18 -1.79
C ASN A 291 1.17 -27.29 -2.44
N TYR A 292 1.57 -27.59 -3.68
CA TYR A 292 2.57 -26.81 -4.42
C TYR A 292 2.10 -25.38 -4.67
N ASP A 293 0.90 -25.23 -5.22
CA ASP A 293 0.32 -23.91 -5.49
C ASP A 293 0.06 -23.13 -4.20
N PHE A 294 -0.37 -23.81 -3.13
CA PHE A 294 -0.60 -23.20 -1.83
C PHE A 294 0.70 -22.64 -1.25
N LYS A 295 1.76 -23.45 -1.25
CA LYS A 295 3.09 -23.07 -0.76
C LYS A 295 3.68 -21.92 -1.57
N ASP A 296 3.51 -21.94 -2.88
CA ASP A 296 4.12 -20.96 -3.78
C ASP A 296 3.28 -19.68 -3.90
N TYR A 297 2.05 -19.66 -3.40
CA TYR A 297 1.15 -18.51 -3.52
C TYR A 297 1.73 -17.21 -2.99
N LYS A 298 2.45 -17.26 -1.88
CA LYS A 298 3.15 -16.09 -1.30
C LYS A 298 4.14 -15.43 -2.27
N ASN A 299 4.68 -16.18 -3.23
CA ASN A 299 5.59 -15.65 -4.25
C ASN A 299 4.86 -15.01 -5.44
N THR A 300 3.53 -15.12 -5.47
CA THR A 300 2.67 -14.60 -6.55
C THR A 300 1.97 -13.28 -6.19
N VAL A 301 2.01 -12.90 -4.92
CA VAL A 301 1.43 -11.64 -4.44
C VAL A 301 2.44 -10.51 -4.55
N ASP A 302 1.94 -9.28 -4.63
CA ASP A 302 2.77 -8.10 -4.80
C ASP A 302 3.30 -7.61 -3.45
N SER A 303 2.54 -7.76 -2.36
CA SER A 303 2.90 -7.29 -1.02
C SER A 303 2.19 -8.08 0.08
N PHE A 304 2.44 -7.71 1.34
CA PHE A 304 1.96 -8.42 2.53
C PHE A 304 1.42 -7.45 3.59
N ALA A 305 0.54 -7.95 4.46
CA ALA A 305 0.26 -7.27 5.72
C ALA A 305 1.51 -7.26 6.61
N LEU A 306 1.69 -6.20 7.39
CA LEU A 306 2.80 -6.02 8.31
C LEU A 306 2.86 -7.20 9.29
N GLY A 307 4.03 -7.81 9.45
CA GLY A 307 4.22 -8.96 10.33
C GLY A 307 4.06 -10.33 9.69
N ILE A 308 3.70 -10.41 8.41
CA ILE A 308 3.88 -11.66 7.65
C ILE A 308 5.37 -11.86 7.33
N ASN A 309 5.89 -13.03 7.67
CA ASN A 309 7.23 -13.44 7.26
C ASN A 309 7.16 -14.35 6.02
N GLU A 310 7.30 -13.75 4.85
CA GLU A 310 7.28 -14.44 3.55
C GLU A 310 8.34 -15.55 3.42
N ASN A 311 9.44 -15.45 4.16
CA ASN A 311 10.54 -16.40 4.11
C ASN A 311 10.36 -17.58 5.08
N SER A 312 9.41 -17.50 6.00
CA SER A 312 9.17 -18.56 6.97
C SER A 312 8.44 -19.75 6.34
N GLY A 313 8.80 -20.95 6.82
CA GLY A 313 8.03 -22.17 6.57
C GLY A 313 6.91 -22.40 7.58
N LYS A 314 6.87 -21.67 8.69
CA LYS A 314 5.86 -21.85 9.75
C LYS A 314 4.55 -21.19 9.36
N THR A 315 3.43 -21.85 9.63
CA THR A 315 2.09 -21.31 9.32
C THR A 315 1.73 -20.09 10.18
N ALA A 316 2.14 -20.09 11.45
CA ALA A 316 1.88 -18.99 12.38
C ALA A 316 2.44 -17.64 11.92
N ASP A 317 3.50 -17.65 11.11
CA ASP A 317 4.16 -16.44 10.62
C ASP A 317 3.40 -15.78 9.45
N TYR A 318 2.22 -16.30 9.08
CA TYR A 318 1.33 -15.77 8.06
C TYR A 318 0.00 -15.26 8.65
N SER A 319 -0.11 -15.20 9.98
CA SER A 319 -1.33 -14.80 10.69
C SER A 319 -1.11 -13.57 11.56
N PRO A 320 -0.77 -12.40 10.98
CA PRO A 320 -0.48 -11.20 11.74
C PRO A 320 -1.73 -10.63 12.44
N THR A 321 -1.52 -9.78 13.44
CA THR A 321 -2.57 -8.99 14.11
C THR A 321 -2.50 -7.50 13.77
N SER A 322 -1.88 -7.15 12.65
CA SER A 322 -1.65 -5.78 12.16
C SER A 322 -2.86 -5.19 11.41
N SER A 323 -4.06 -5.59 11.81
CA SER A 323 -5.32 -5.14 11.22
C SER A 323 -6.28 -4.67 12.30
N PHE A 324 -7.21 -3.80 11.92
CA PHE A 324 -8.18 -3.19 12.82
C PHE A 324 -9.58 -3.24 12.22
N ARG A 325 -10.57 -3.43 13.09
CA ARG A 325 -11.98 -3.21 12.78
C ARG A 325 -12.46 -1.98 13.52
N LEU A 326 -13.15 -1.10 12.82
CA LEU A 326 -13.69 0.13 13.38
C LEU A 326 -15.16 0.24 12.99
N TYR A 327 -16.04 0.36 13.98
CA TYR A 327 -17.48 0.47 13.74
C TYR A 327 -18.18 1.22 14.87
N THR A 328 -19.29 1.89 14.56
CA THR A 328 -20.09 2.62 15.55
C THR A 328 -21.20 1.71 16.09
N LEU A 329 -21.36 1.65 17.41
CA LEU A 329 -22.54 1.03 18.03
C LEU A 329 -23.71 2.02 18.06
N LYS A 330 -24.95 1.51 18.08
CA LYS A 330 -26.17 2.34 18.19
C LYS A 330 -26.20 3.20 19.46
N ASP A 331 -25.55 2.74 20.52
CA ASP A 331 -25.40 3.46 21.80
C ASP A 331 -24.19 4.41 21.82
N LYS A 332 -23.44 4.53 20.71
CA LYS A 332 -22.30 5.44 20.54
C LYS A 332 -21.17 5.22 21.54
N LYS A 333 -20.94 3.96 21.92
CA LYS A 333 -19.83 3.60 22.81
C LYS A 333 -18.47 3.86 22.15
N HIS A 334 -17.63 4.65 22.81
CA HIS A 334 -16.21 4.76 22.51
C HIS A 334 -15.43 3.68 23.29
N ALA A 335 -14.82 2.72 22.60
CA ALA A 335 -14.08 1.63 23.23
C ALA A 335 -12.99 1.06 22.32
N MET A 336 -11.93 0.53 22.93
CA MET A 336 -10.89 -0.23 22.24
C MET A 336 -10.80 -1.64 22.84
N TYR A 337 -10.63 -2.65 21.98
CA TYR A 337 -10.37 -4.02 22.38
C TYR A 337 -9.10 -4.53 21.68
N GLU A 338 -8.24 -5.19 22.44
CA GLU A 338 -6.94 -5.68 21.96
C GLU A 338 -7.06 -6.93 21.06
N ASP A 339 -8.17 -7.66 21.17
CA ASP A 339 -8.46 -8.85 20.38
C ASP A 339 -9.97 -9.15 20.29
N ASP A 340 -10.30 -10.12 19.44
CA ASP A 340 -11.67 -10.61 19.22
C ASP A 340 -12.29 -11.22 20.50
N ALA A 341 -11.49 -11.84 21.36
CA ALA A 341 -11.98 -12.47 22.58
C ALA A 341 -12.42 -11.43 23.63
N ALA A 342 -11.67 -10.33 23.76
CA ALA A 342 -11.98 -9.19 24.60
C ALA A 342 -13.26 -8.48 24.12
N GLU A 343 -13.40 -8.29 22.81
CA GLU A 343 -14.61 -7.75 22.19
C GLU A 343 -15.83 -8.63 22.48
N GLN A 344 -15.73 -9.95 22.22
CA GLN A 344 -16.82 -10.90 22.46
C GLN A 344 -17.21 -10.94 23.94
N LYS A 345 -16.23 -10.96 24.84
CA LYS A 345 -16.47 -10.94 26.29
C LYS A 345 -17.23 -9.69 26.71
N ALA A 346 -16.92 -8.54 26.12
CA ALA A 346 -17.53 -7.26 26.49
C ALA A 346 -18.91 -7.04 25.85
N LEU A 347 -19.08 -7.39 24.58
CA LEU A 347 -20.26 -7.04 23.79
C LEU A 347 -21.27 -8.19 23.69
N PHE A 348 -20.86 -9.45 23.81
CA PHE A 348 -21.75 -10.60 23.58
C PHE A 348 -22.31 -11.15 24.91
N LYS A 349 -22.17 -10.40 26.01
CA LYS A 349 -22.64 -10.82 27.34
C LYS A 349 -24.11 -11.28 27.34
N ASP A 350 -24.97 -10.58 26.60
CA ASP A 350 -26.41 -10.84 26.52
C ASP A 350 -26.80 -11.76 25.35
N PHE A 351 -25.82 -12.25 24.58
CA PHE A 351 -26.08 -13.21 23.50
C PHE A 351 -26.31 -14.60 24.10
N SER A 352 -27.32 -15.30 23.58
CA SER A 352 -27.56 -16.69 23.94
C SER A 352 -26.38 -17.59 23.54
N ALA A 353 -26.32 -18.80 24.08
CA ALA A 353 -25.30 -19.77 23.66
C ALA A 353 -25.39 -20.04 22.15
N ASP A 354 -26.60 -20.20 21.62
CA ASP A 354 -26.84 -20.42 20.18
C ASP A 354 -26.44 -19.21 19.33
N ASP A 355 -26.62 -17.99 19.84
CA ASP A 355 -26.14 -16.78 19.17
C ASP A 355 -24.60 -16.72 19.13
N LYS A 356 -23.93 -17.24 20.16
CA LYS A 356 -22.45 -17.26 20.28
C LYS A 356 -21.82 -18.38 19.45
N THR A 357 -22.42 -19.57 19.42
CA THR A 357 -21.80 -20.79 18.85
C THR A 357 -22.53 -21.35 17.63
N GLY A 358 -23.81 -21.04 17.45
CA GLY A 358 -24.72 -21.72 16.53
C GLY A 358 -24.88 -21.10 15.13
N GLY A 359 -24.11 -20.06 14.78
CA GLY A 359 -24.13 -19.43 13.45
C GLY A 359 -22.77 -19.43 12.76
N ASN A 360 -22.76 -19.33 11.42
CA ASN A 360 -21.59 -19.34 10.54
C ASN A 360 -20.48 -18.28 10.85
N TYR A 361 -20.61 -17.48 11.92
CA TYR A 361 -19.76 -16.31 12.22
C TYR A 361 -19.63 -15.99 13.72
N ASN A 362 -19.70 -16.97 14.62
CA ASN A 362 -19.45 -16.76 16.07
C ASN A 362 -20.20 -15.59 16.73
N GLY A 363 -21.44 -15.28 16.31
CA GLY A 363 -22.20 -14.16 16.87
C GLY A 363 -21.96 -12.79 16.22
N TYR A 364 -21.00 -12.64 15.32
CA TYR A 364 -20.74 -11.38 14.63
C TYR A 364 -21.89 -10.93 13.72
N ASN A 365 -22.63 -11.86 13.11
CA ASN A 365 -23.86 -11.50 12.39
C ASN A 365 -24.88 -10.81 13.29
N LYS A 366 -25.00 -11.26 14.54
CA LYS A 366 -25.92 -10.66 15.50
C LYS A 366 -25.38 -9.31 15.98
N LEU A 367 -24.08 -9.22 16.29
CA LEU A 367 -23.42 -7.96 16.64
C LEU A 367 -23.74 -6.87 15.60
N TYR A 368 -23.45 -7.13 14.34
CA TYR A 368 -23.62 -6.13 13.29
C TYR A 368 -25.09 -5.80 13.02
N LYS A 369 -25.99 -6.79 13.08
CA LYS A 369 -27.42 -6.56 12.89
C LYS A 369 -28.06 -5.77 14.05
N ASP A 370 -27.77 -6.19 15.28
CA ASP A 370 -28.53 -5.78 16.45
C ASP A 370 -27.87 -4.60 17.18
N LEU A 371 -26.54 -4.53 17.24
CA LEU A 371 -25.80 -3.55 18.05
C LEU A 371 -25.08 -2.48 17.21
N VAL A 372 -24.53 -2.81 16.05
CA VAL A 372 -23.83 -1.85 15.19
C VAL A 372 -24.83 -0.90 14.52
N ASP A 373 -24.48 0.39 14.47
CA ASP A 373 -25.20 1.41 13.73
C ASP A 373 -24.95 1.22 12.22
N GLN A 374 -25.96 0.68 11.53
CA GLN A 374 -25.90 0.39 10.10
C GLN A 374 -25.93 1.67 9.23
N ASP A 375 -26.25 2.83 9.79
CA ASP A 375 -26.20 4.11 9.07
C ASP A 375 -24.79 4.73 9.06
N LYS A 376 -23.86 4.19 9.87
CA LYS A 376 -22.45 4.58 9.92
C LYS A 376 -21.58 3.59 9.19
N ASP A 377 -20.49 4.06 8.60
CA ASP A 377 -19.53 3.17 7.96
C ASP A 377 -18.87 2.27 9.00
N SER A 378 -18.53 1.06 8.54
CA SER A 378 -17.70 0.12 9.28
C SER A 378 -16.47 -0.17 8.44
N TYR A 379 -15.31 -0.28 9.07
CA TYR A 379 -14.04 -0.34 8.38
C TYR A 379 -13.28 -1.60 8.78
N GLN A 380 -12.54 -2.15 7.82
CA GLN A 380 -11.36 -2.96 8.13
C GLN A 380 -10.15 -2.23 7.58
N ILE A 381 -9.16 -2.05 8.44
CA ILE A 381 -7.92 -1.31 8.18
C ILE A 381 -6.76 -2.29 8.32
N VAL A 382 -5.82 -2.24 7.39
CA VAL A 382 -4.67 -3.16 7.32
C VAL A 382 -3.39 -2.34 7.17
N LEU A 383 -2.42 -2.59 8.03
CA LEU A 383 -1.08 -2.02 7.89
C LEU A 383 -0.29 -2.88 6.90
N GLY A 384 0.12 -2.32 5.77
CA GLY A 384 0.90 -3.02 4.75
C GLY A 384 2.40 -2.96 5.03
N SER A 385 3.12 -4.06 4.77
CA SER A 385 4.58 -4.09 4.85
C SER A 385 5.27 -3.22 3.79
N ASN A 386 4.54 -2.60 2.87
CA ASN A 386 5.05 -1.60 1.93
C ASN A 386 4.90 -0.15 2.44
N GLY A 387 4.59 0.03 3.73
CA GLY A 387 4.36 1.34 4.34
C GLY A 387 3.00 1.95 4.02
N THR A 388 2.13 1.25 3.29
CA THR A 388 0.81 1.79 2.97
C THR A 388 -0.24 1.23 3.91
N VAL A 389 -1.09 2.10 4.45
CA VAL A 389 -2.32 1.70 5.16
C VAL A 389 -3.42 1.48 4.13
N TYR A 390 -4.05 0.32 4.17
CA TYR A 390 -5.19 -0.02 3.32
C TYR A 390 -6.47 -0.07 4.14
N TYR A 391 -7.59 0.31 3.54
CA TYR A 391 -8.88 0.19 4.20
C TYR A 391 -10.02 -0.12 3.24
N VAL A 392 -11.08 -0.69 3.78
CA VAL A 392 -12.36 -0.87 3.09
C VAL A 392 -13.47 -0.26 3.94
N THR A 393 -14.47 0.34 3.30
CA THR A 393 -15.66 0.85 3.97
C THR A 393 -16.80 -0.16 3.86
N ASN A 394 -17.83 0.01 4.69
CA ASN A 394 -18.96 -0.91 4.78
C ASN A 394 -18.59 -2.37 5.07
N TYR A 395 -17.48 -2.58 5.78
CA TYR A 395 -17.06 -3.90 6.24
C TYR A 395 -18.16 -4.54 7.08
N TRP A 396 -18.61 -5.73 6.67
CA TRP A 396 -19.67 -6.50 7.33
C TRP A 396 -21.06 -5.83 7.40
N LYS A 397 -21.36 -4.90 6.47
CA LYS A 397 -22.68 -4.25 6.39
C LYS A 397 -23.58 -4.85 5.31
N GLY A 398 -24.89 -4.80 5.55
CA GLY A 398 -25.93 -5.17 4.59
C GLY A 398 -25.93 -6.65 4.17
N ASN A 399 -26.30 -6.91 2.92
CA ASN A 399 -26.25 -8.25 2.32
C ASN A 399 -24.83 -8.51 1.81
N TYR A 400 -23.88 -8.64 2.74
CA TYR A 400 -22.45 -8.78 2.46
C TYR A 400 -22.19 -10.02 1.57
N ASP A 401 -22.10 -9.78 0.26
CA ASP A 401 -21.69 -10.79 -0.71
C ASP A 401 -20.15 -10.87 -0.69
N LYS A 402 -19.63 -11.85 0.04
CA LYS A 402 -18.21 -12.18 0.13
C LYS A 402 -17.49 -12.30 -1.23
N LYS A 403 -18.23 -12.54 -2.31
CA LYS A 403 -17.70 -12.69 -3.68
C LYS A 403 -17.71 -11.37 -4.46
N ALA A 404 -18.45 -10.37 -4.01
CA ALA A 404 -18.57 -9.07 -4.65
C ALA A 404 -17.73 -8.03 -3.89
N VAL A 405 -16.50 -7.85 -4.40
CA VAL A 405 -15.61 -6.72 -4.14
C VAL A 405 -14.88 -6.75 -2.79
N GLN A 406 -13.61 -7.11 -2.82
CA GLN A 406 -12.64 -6.65 -1.83
C GLN A 406 -11.47 -5.98 -2.54
N THR A 407 -11.80 -4.91 -3.27
CA THR A 407 -10.81 -3.91 -3.65
C THR A 407 -10.74 -2.90 -2.51
N TYR A 408 -9.71 -3.00 -1.69
CA TYR A 408 -9.37 -2.03 -0.67
C TYR A 408 -8.92 -0.74 -1.34
N LYS A 409 -9.03 0.36 -0.61
CA LYS A 409 -8.49 1.66 -0.98
C LYS A 409 -7.22 1.92 -0.18
N VAL A 410 -6.39 2.83 -0.68
CA VAL A 410 -5.36 3.48 0.14
C VAL A 410 -6.07 4.37 1.17
N ALA A 411 -5.71 4.23 2.45
CA ALA A 411 -6.32 4.99 3.54
C ALA A 411 -6.01 6.50 3.43
N PRO A 412 -6.80 7.37 4.10
CA PRO A 412 -6.60 8.81 4.07
C PRO A 412 -5.20 9.26 4.55
N ASP A 413 -4.79 10.45 4.12
CA ASP A 413 -3.40 10.93 4.27
C ASP A 413 -2.92 11.02 5.72
N ASP A 414 -3.83 11.27 6.66
CA ASP A 414 -3.51 11.32 8.09
C ASP A 414 -3.27 9.93 8.69
N MET A 415 -4.01 8.89 8.26
CA MET A 415 -3.69 7.50 8.61
C MET A 415 -2.35 7.08 8.01
N GLN A 416 -2.06 7.49 6.77
CA GLN A 416 -0.76 7.23 6.15
C GLN A 416 0.36 7.91 6.94
N GLU A 417 0.21 9.21 7.24
CA GLU A 417 1.20 9.98 7.99
C GLU A 417 1.43 9.37 9.38
N ALA A 418 0.36 8.93 10.05
CA ALA A 418 0.50 8.32 11.36
C ALA A 418 1.30 7.02 11.32
N TYR A 419 1.01 6.17 10.35
CA TYR A 419 1.76 4.93 10.17
C TYR A 419 3.23 5.21 9.80
N GLN A 420 3.47 6.15 8.89
CA GLN A 420 4.82 6.53 8.45
C GLN A 420 5.68 7.13 9.57
N GLU A 421 5.11 7.95 10.45
CA GLU A 421 5.83 8.50 11.60
C GLU A 421 6.22 7.40 12.61
N LEU A 422 5.32 6.43 12.83
CA LEU A 422 5.61 5.28 13.70
C LEU A 422 6.71 4.41 13.09
N LEU A 423 6.62 4.09 11.80
CA LEU A 423 7.68 3.35 11.11
C LEU A 423 9.02 4.06 11.24
N LYS A 424 9.06 5.37 10.98
CA LYS A 424 10.27 6.17 11.15
C LYS A 424 10.81 6.13 12.57
N HIS A 425 9.96 6.29 13.58
CA HIS A 425 10.37 6.24 14.98
C HIS A 425 11.04 4.89 15.33
N TYR A 426 10.37 3.79 15.02
CA TYR A 426 10.86 2.45 15.35
C TYR A 426 12.02 1.98 14.46
N SER A 427 12.23 2.57 13.27
CA SER A 427 13.47 2.37 12.50
C SER A 427 14.67 3.08 13.14
N SER A 428 14.44 4.24 13.74
CA SER A 428 15.48 5.13 14.31
C SER A 428 15.84 4.79 15.76
N ALA A 429 14.99 4.03 16.47
CA ALA A 429 15.23 3.60 17.85
C ALA A 429 16.44 2.64 18.00
N SER A 430 16.97 2.12 16.89
CA SER A 430 18.26 1.39 16.82
C SER A 430 19.48 2.32 16.96
N THR A 431 19.28 3.63 16.80
CA THR A 431 20.32 4.66 16.84
C THR A 431 19.91 5.77 17.81
N SER A 432 20.11 5.56 19.11
CA SER A 432 20.05 6.63 20.10
C SER A 432 21.00 6.36 21.24
N ASP A 433 22.24 6.81 21.08
CA ASP A 433 23.08 7.23 22.19
C ASP A 433 23.75 8.54 21.78
N SER A 434 23.14 9.66 22.19
CA SER A 434 23.79 10.93 22.56
C SER A 434 22.70 11.94 22.91
N SER A 435 22.40 11.94 24.20
CA SER A 435 21.68 12.96 24.95
C SER A 435 22.21 14.37 24.66
N GLU A 436 21.32 15.31 24.38
CA GLU A 436 21.52 16.70 24.79
C GLU A 436 20.25 17.23 25.47
N SER A 437 20.28 17.19 26.80
CA SER A 437 19.42 18.03 27.64
C SER A 437 20.22 19.27 28.04
N SER A 438 19.71 20.43 27.62
CA SER A 438 19.72 21.72 28.30
C SER A 438 20.97 22.18 29.08
N SER A 439 21.61 23.27 28.60
CA SER A 439 22.05 24.34 29.51
C SER A 439 22.20 25.67 28.77
N SER A 440 21.57 26.70 29.34
CA SER A 440 21.59 28.08 28.92
C SER A 440 22.84 28.83 29.40
N SER A 441 23.06 30.00 28.78
CA SER A 441 23.77 31.21 29.27
C SER A 441 25.20 31.49 28.74
N GLN A 442 25.23 32.49 27.86
CA GLN A 442 25.99 33.75 27.97
C GLN A 442 27.49 33.84 27.62
N SER A 443 27.71 34.68 26.60
CA SER A 443 28.69 35.80 26.50
C SER A 443 30.03 35.56 25.78
N SER A 444 30.07 36.14 24.57
CA SER A 444 31.11 37.02 24.00
C SER A 444 32.60 36.63 24.11
N GLU A 445 33.27 36.48 22.97
CA GLU A 445 34.06 37.58 22.38
C GLU A 445 34.56 37.27 20.95
N SER A 446 34.52 38.35 20.18
CA SER A 446 35.01 38.73 18.84
C SER A 446 36.13 37.97 18.09
N SER A 447 35.96 38.07 16.76
CA SER A 447 36.92 38.38 15.67
C SER A 447 37.24 37.20 14.75
N SER A 448 37.41 37.31 13.43
CA SER A 448 37.11 38.31 12.39
C SER A 448 37.52 37.69 11.03
N SER A 449 36.78 38.01 9.96
CA SER A 449 37.17 37.98 8.53
C SER A 449 37.56 36.66 7.83
N SER A 450 36.60 36.13 7.07
CA SER A 450 36.48 36.16 5.60
C SER A 450 37.65 35.83 4.65
N SER A 451 37.22 35.25 3.51
CA SER A 451 37.91 34.84 2.26
C SER A 451 38.62 33.48 2.32
N GLU A 452 38.46 32.54 1.39
CA GLU A 452 38.24 32.69 -0.05
C GLU A 452 37.70 31.36 -0.65
N ALA A 453 36.97 31.45 -1.76
CA ALA A 453 36.42 30.31 -2.48
C ALA A 453 37.53 29.43 -3.11
N LYS A 454 37.40 28.10 -2.97
CA LYS A 454 38.15 27.15 -3.80
C LYS A 454 37.24 25.98 -4.21
N THR A 455 36.95 25.96 -5.50
CA THR A 455 36.43 24.82 -6.26
C THR A 455 37.37 23.63 -6.08
N GLU A 456 36.91 22.51 -5.53
CA GLU A 456 37.62 21.23 -5.62
C GLU A 456 36.71 20.09 -6.08
N SER A 457 37.20 19.46 -7.14
CA SER A 457 36.73 18.28 -7.84
C SER A 457 36.12 17.19 -6.97
N LYS A 458 34.99 16.68 -7.46
CA LYS A 458 34.45 15.34 -7.19
C LYS A 458 35.57 14.30 -7.41
N THR A 459 36.20 13.89 -6.32
CA THR A 459 37.10 12.74 -6.32
C THR A 459 36.24 11.52 -6.08
N GLU A 460 35.90 10.81 -7.16
CA GLU A 460 35.25 9.50 -7.09
C GLU A 460 36.17 8.55 -6.34
N THR A 461 35.80 8.22 -5.12
CA THR A 461 36.49 7.23 -4.32
C THR A 461 36.15 5.86 -4.91
N LYS A 462 37.06 5.32 -5.72
CA LYS A 462 37.02 3.92 -6.18
C LYS A 462 37.14 3.02 -4.96
N THR A 463 36.02 2.57 -4.42
CA THR A 463 35.98 1.44 -3.49
C THR A 463 36.25 0.18 -4.32
N GLU A 464 37.38 -0.46 -4.11
CA GLU A 464 37.65 -1.77 -4.71
C GLU A 464 36.68 -2.79 -4.13
N GLN A 465 35.64 -3.13 -4.89
CA GLN A 465 34.71 -4.21 -4.57
C GLN A 465 35.42 -5.54 -4.92
N THR A 466 35.82 -6.33 -3.91
CA THR A 466 36.75 -7.47 -4.07
C THR A 466 36.08 -8.83 -4.33
N GLY A 467 34.87 -8.84 -4.91
CA GLY A 467 34.16 -10.07 -5.27
C GLY A 467 32.81 -9.83 -5.96
N MET A 468 32.25 -10.90 -6.52
CA MET A 468 30.93 -10.91 -7.15
C MET A 468 29.82 -10.54 -6.17
N ASP A 469 29.06 -9.50 -6.51
CA ASP A 469 27.93 -9.02 -5.72
C ASP A 469 26.62 -9.42 -6.38
N VAL A 470 26.09 -10.58 -5.98
CA VAL A 470 24.85 -11.15 -6.53
C VAL A 470 23.60 -10.34 -6.21
N ASN A 471 23.62 -9.51 -5.17
CA ASN A 471 22.52 -8.59 -4.88
C ASN A 471 22.54 -7.44 -5.88
N ALA A 472 23.71 -6.82 -6.10
CA ALA A 472 23.88 -5.80 -7.13
C ALA A 472 23.51 -6.34 -8.52
N ILE A 473 23.96 -7.55 -8.88
CA ILE A 473 23.66 -8.16 -10.18
C ILE A 473 22.16 -8.39 -10.35
N LYS A 474 21.44 -8.82 -9.31
CA LYS A 474 19.98 -9.01 -9.34
C LYS A 474 19.24 -7.71 -9.66
N ASP A 475 19.77 -6.59 -9.19
CA ASP A 475 19.23 -5.25 -9.40
C ASP A 475 19.74 -4.58 -10.69
N ASN A 476 20.27 -5.39 -11.63
CA ASN A 476 20.87 -4.94 -12.90
C ASN A 476 22.11 -4.05 -12.76
N ASN A 477 22.80 -4.12 -11.61
CA ASN A 477 24.12 -3.53 -11.44
C ASN A 477 25.20 -4.61 -11.62
N PHE A 478 25.83 -4.61 -12.80
CA PHE A 478 26.82 -5.60 -13.19
C PHE A 478 28.26 -5.16 -12.89
N GLN A 479 28.46 -4.08 -12.11
CA GLN A 479 29.78 -3.50 -11.83
C GLN A 479 30.77 -4.53 -11.22
N SER A 480 30.30 -5.39 -10.33
CA SER A 480 31.13 -6.46 -9.73
C SER A 480 31.59 -7.51 -10.75
N LEU A 481 30.90 -7.63 -11.88
CA LEU A 481 31.22 -8.56 -12.96
C LEU A 481 32.11 -7.96 -14.05
N GLU A 482 32.42 -6.66 -14.00
CA GLU A 482 33.16 -6.00 -15.08
C GLU A 482 34.42 -6.75 -15.51
N GLY A 483 34.55 -6.91 -16.81
CA GLY A 483 35.66 -7.62 -17.45
C GLY A 483 35.24 -8.92 -18.14
N THR A 484 36.24 -9.67 -18.56
CA THR A 484 36.06 -10.90 -19.33
C THR A 484 36.03 -12.12 -18.42
N TRP A 485 35.07 -13.01 -18.67
CA TRP A 485 34.90 -14.29 -17.98
C TRP A 485 35.08 -15.42 -19.00
N LYS A 486 35.92 -16.42 -18.71
CA LYS A 486 36.25 -17.52 -19.62
C LYS A 486 35.96 -18.86 -18.98
N ASN A 487 35.41 -19.79 -19.76
CA ASN A 487 35.22 -21.18 -19.31
C ASN A 487 36.27 -22.13 -19.90
N GLY A 488 36.32 -23.35 -19.37
CA GLY A 488 37.28 -24.38 -19.80
C GLY A 488 37.04 -24.93 -21.21
N ASN A 489 35.93 -24.57 -21.85
CA ASN A 489 35.58 -24.93 -23.23
C ASN A 489 35.96 -23.85 -24.25
N GLY A 490 36.61 -22.76 -23.83
CA GLY A 490 37.07 -21.67 -24.70
C GLY A 490 36.01 -20.61 -25.03
N SER A 491 34.83 -20.67 -24.39
CA SER A 491 33.82 -19.60 -24.51
C SER A 491 34.14 -18.44 -23.58
N SER A 492 33.74 -17.23 -23.98
CA SER A 492 33.95 -16.00 -23.19
C SER A 492 32.66 -15.19 -23.07
N LEU A 493 32.45 -14.57 -21.89
CA LEU A 493 31.46 -13.53 -21.65
C LEU A 493 32.19 -12.26 -21.26
N ASN A 494 31.76 -11.09 -21.73
CA ASN A 494 32.32 -9.81 -21.30
C ASN A 494 31.24 -8.94 -20.70
N PHE A 495 31.45 -8.44 -19.48
CA PHE A 495 30.48 -7.58 -18.77
C PHE A 495 31.01 -6.14 -18.67
N SER A 496 30.10 -5.18 -18.87
CA SER A 496 30.26 -3.80 -18.38
C SER A 496 29.43 -3.62 -17.11
N LYS A 497 29.50 -2.43 -16.49
CA LYS A 497 28.57 -2.01 -15.44
C LYS A 497 27.08 -2.16 -15.78
N ASP A 498 26.73 -2.08 -17.07
CA ASP A 498 25.33 -2.00 -17.52
C ASP A 498 24.73 -3.37 -17.86
N ASN A 499 25.48 -4.23 -18.57
CA ASN A 499 25.09 -5.62 -18.88
C ASN A 499 26.27 -6.37 -19.53
N LEU A 500 25.98 -7.56 -20.07
CA LEU A 500 26.85 -8.31 -20.97
C LEU A 500 27.00 -7.57 -22.31
N THR A 501 28.25 -7.42 -22.75
CA THR A 501 28.66 -6.69 -23.97
C THR A 501 29.21 -7.61 -25.06
N ALA A 502 29.67 -8.81 -24.70
CA ALA A 502 30.05 -9.84 -25.65
C ALA A 502 29.66 -11.24 -25.11
N PRO A 503 28.97 -12.09 -25.89
CA PRO A 503 28.46 -11.85 -27.26
C PRO A 503 27.40 -10.73 -27.35
N GLU A 504 27.36 -9.97 -28.45
CA GLU A 504 26.50 -8.76 -28.61
C GLU A 504 24.99 -9.03 -28.57
N ASN A 505 24.57 -10.28 -28.80
CA ASN A 505 23.17 -10.69 -28.84
C ASN A 505 22.68 -11.32 -27.53
N TYR A 506 23.50 -11.29 -26.48
CA TYR A 506 23.21 -11.86 -25.19
C TYR A 506 22.84 -10.75 -24.22
N VAL A 507 21.72 -10.91 -23.53
CA VAL A 507 21.26 -9.96 -22.52
C VAL A 507 20.88 -10.73 -21.27
N VAL A 508 21.43 -10.33 -20.13
CA VAL A 508 20.98 -10.84 -18.83
C VAL A 508 19.70 -10.10 -18.45
N GLU A 509 18.64 -10.86 -18.23
CA GLU A 509 17.31 -10.40 -17.83
C GLU A 509 17.02 -10.90 -16.40
N ASN A 510 17.04 -9.96 -15.46
CA ASN A 510 16.83 -10.25 -14.04
C ASN A 510 15.35 -10.16 -13.60
N THR A 511 14.40 -9.94 -14.52
CA THR A 511 12.96 -9.78 -14.23
C THR A 511 12.37 -10.92 -13.39
N ASN A 512 12.92 -12.14 -13.52
CA ASN A 512 12.57 -13.31 -12.72
C ASN A 512 13.80 -13.91 -11.99
N GLY A 513 14.81 -13.09 -11.68
CA GLY A 513 16.04 -13.52 -11.04
C GLY A 513 15.81 -14.06 -9.63
N LYS A 514 16.21 -15.30 -9.37
CA LYS A 514 16.08 -15.98 -8.07
C LYS A 514 17.41 -15.96 -7.33
N LEU A 515 17.45 -15.33 -6.17
CA LEU A 515 18.60 -15.40 -5.26
C LEU A 515 18.27 -16.44 -4.18
N GLU A 516 18.93 -17.59 -4.23
CA GLU A 516 18.71 -18.71 -3.32
C GLU A 516 20.06 -19.34 -2.99
N ASN A 517 20.24 -19.79 -1.75
CA ASN A 517 21.47 -20.47 -1.30
C ASN A 517 22.78 -19.70 -1.59
N GLY A 518 22.73 -18.36 -1.60
CA GLY A 518 23.90 -17.50 -1.78
C GLY A 518 24.33 -17.24 -3.24
N TYR A 519 23.61 -17.76 -4.24
CA TYR A 519 23.86 -17.47 -5.66
C TYR A 519 22.59 -16.95 -6.36
N LEU A 520 22.77 -16.25 -7.47
CA LEU A 520 21.68 -15.69 -8.28
C LEU A 520 21.48 -16.54 -9.53
N THR A 521 20.24 -16.93 -9.83
CA THR A 521 19.84 -17.52 -11.11
C THR A 521 18.98 -16.53 -11.87
N SER A 522 19.43 -16.12 -13.06
CA SER A 522 18.73 -15.18 -13.93
C SER A 522 18.47 -15.77 -15.32
N SER A 523 17.72 -15.06 -16.15
CA SER A 523 17.50 -15.45 -17.54
C SER A 523 18.58 -14.83 -18.42
N LEU A 524 19.16 -15.61 -19.31
CA LEU A 524 20.04 -15.14 -20.37
C LEU A 524 19.26 -15.22 -21.68
N ARG A 525 18.90 -14.07 -22.23
CA ARG A 525 18.26 -13.99 -23.54
C ARG A 525 19.34 -14.01 -24.63
N MET A 526 19.15 -14.89 -25.60
CA MET A 526 20.04 -15.15 -26.73
C MET A 526 19.24 -15.05 -28.03
N GLY A 527 18.79 -13.84 -28.37
CA GLY A 527 17.89 -13.58 -29.50
C GLY A 527 16.46 -14.13 -29.30
N ILE A 528 16.10 -15.18 -30.03
CA ILE A 528 14.81 -15.91 -29.91
C ILE A 528 14.88 -17.11 -28.94
N SER A 529 16.05 -17.40 -28.41
CA SER A 529 16.32 -18.50 -27.49
C SER A 529 16.77 -17.96 -26.13
N GLY A 530 16.77 -18.80 -25.10
CA GLY A 530 17.22 -18.42 -23.77
C GLY A 530 17.83 -19.58 -22.99
N ALA A 531 18.57 -19.23 -21.94
CA ALA A 531 19.15 -20.16 -20.98
C ALA A 531 19.03 -19.56 -19.57
N ALA A 532 19.25 -20.37 -18.53
CA ALA A 532 19.54 -19.86 -17.20
C ALA A 532 21.01 -19.41 -17.15
N ILE A 533 21.27 -18.32 -16.45
CA ILE A 533 22.61 -17.88 -16.08
C ILE A 533 22.69 -17.77 -14.56
N LEU A 534 23.65 -18.46 -13.97
CA LEU A 534 23.88 -18.49 -12.54
C LEU A 534 25.11 -17.65 -12.23
N PHE A 535 25.01 -16.74 -11.28
CA PHE A 535 26.10 -15.94 -10.71
C PHE A 535 26.37 -16.45 -9.30
N ILE A 536 27.55 -17.03 -9.10
CA ILE A 536 27.87 -17.85 -7.94
C ILE A 536 29.13 -17.27 -7.28
N PRO A 537 29.00 -16.58 -6.15
CA PRO A 537 30.13 -16.00 -5.44
C PRO A 537 31.12 -17.07 -4.95
N LYS A 538 32.36 -16.65 -4.70
CA LYS A 538 33.37 -17.46 -4.02
C LYS A 538 32.83 -17.95 -2.67
N GLY A 539 33.09 -19.20 -2.34
CA GLY A 539 32.63 -19.88 -1.12
C GLY A 539 31.22 -20.49 -1.19
N VAL A 540 30.44 -20.19 -2.22
CA VAL A 540 29.06 -20.72 -2.36
C VAL A 540 29.08 -22.08 -3.07
N THR A 541 28.32 -23.07 -2.61
CA THR A 541 28.27 -24.39 -3.26
C THR A 541 26.88 -24.61 -3.86
N LEU A 542 26.79 -24.99 -5.14
CA LEU A 542 25.51 -25.31 -5.75
C LEU A 542 24.89 -26.56 -5.11
N PRO A 543 23.57 -26.57 -4.84
CA PRO A 543 22.90 -27.74 -4.30
C PRO A 543 22.94 -28.91 -5.29
N THR A 544 22.92 -30.13 -4.75
CA THR A 544 22.82 -31.34 -5.59
C THR A 544 21.42 -31.43 -6.19
N VAL A 545 21.33 -31.36 -7.51
CA VAL A 545 20.06 -31.44 -8.25
C VAL A 545 20.11 -32.64 -9.18
N GLN A 546 19.13 -33.55 -9.06
CA GLN A 546 19.04 -34.77 -9.90
C GLN A 546 20.32 -35.64 -9.88
N GLY A 547 21.06 -35.63 -8.77
CA GLY A 547 22.31 -36.37 -8.60
C GLY A 547 23.56 -35.69 -9.16
N PHE A 548 23.42 -34.50 -9.78
CA PHE A 548 24.55 -33.69 -10.22
C PHE A 548 25.06 -32.84 -9.04
N VAL A 549 26.34 -32.93 -8.73
CA VAL A 549 27.02 -32.16 -7.68
C VAL A 549 27.75 -30.95 -8.28
N ASP A 550 28.09 -29.96 -7.46
CA ASP A 550 28.92 -28.83 -7.88
C ASP A 550 30.36 -29.29 -8.17
N GLY A 551 30.76 -29.24 -9.44
CA GLY A 551 32.10 -29.63 -9.91
C GLY A 551 33.08 -28.47 -10.05
N SER A 552 32.70 -27.26 -9.65
CA SER A 552 33.47 -26.04 -9.90
C SER A 552 34.53 -25.72 -8.82
N ASP A 553 35.43 -24.79 -9.10
CA ASP A 553 36.37 -24.23 -8.12
C ASP A 553 35.66 -23.20 -7.23
N ASN A 554 35.19 -23.65 -6.07
CA ASN A 554 34.43 -22.81 -5.14
C ASN A 554 35.28 -21.73 -4.45
N THR A 555 36.60 -21.68 -4.65
CA THR A 555 37.44 -20.61 -4.10
C THR A 555 37.33 -19.31 -4.91
N LYS A 556 36.64 -19.37 -6.06
CA LYS A 556 36.49 -18.26 -7.01
C LYS A 556 35.03 -17.94 -7.26
N ASP A 557 34.80 -16.69 -7.68
CA ASP A 557 33.54 -16.31 -8.29
C ASP A 557 33.37 -17.04 -9.62
N ARG A 558 32.14 -17.49 -9.89
CA ARG A 558 31.81 -18.37 -11.01
C ARG A 558 30.53 -17.91 -11.69
N ILE A 559 30.47 -18.11 -13.00
CA ILE A 559 29.23 -18.00 -13.77
C ILE A 559 28.94 -19.34 -14.43
N LEU A 560 27.69 -19.78 -14.44
CA LEU A 560 27.26 -20.98 -15.18
C LEU A 560 26.08 -20.64 -16.08
N VAL A 561 26.19 -20.92 -17.38
CA VAL A 561 25.08 -20.79 -18.33
C VAL A 561 24.57 -22.19 -18.66
N THR A 562 23.28 -22.46 -18.43
CA THR A 562 22.73 -23.81 -18.59
C THR A 562 21.23 -23.83 -18.92
N GLN A 563 20.78 -24.94 -19.52
CA GLN A 563 19.36 -25.27 -19.73
C GLN A 563 18.91 -26.51 -18.91
N SER A 564 19.83 -27.15 -18.16
CA SER A 564 19.54 -28.32 -17.33
C SER A 564 20.49 -28.41 -16.12
N ALA A 565 20.27 -29.36 -15.21
CA ALA A 565 21.13 -29.55 -14.04
C ALA A 565 22.50 -30.19 -14.37
N SER A 566 22.61 -30.96 -15.47
CA SER A 566 23.81 -31.75 -15.77
C SER A 566 25.13 -30.95 -15.87
N PRO A 567 25.17 -29.74 -16.46
CA PRO A 567 26.40 -28.96 -16.59
C PRO A 567 27.07 -28.56 -15.27
N GLN A 568 26.36 -28.59 -14.13
CA GLN A 568 26.94 -28.17 -12.85
C GLN A 568 28.01 -29.12 -12.30
N SER A 569 28.07 -30.36 -12.78
CA SER A 569 29.11 -31.33 -12.42
C SER A 569 30.35 -31.30 -13.31
N ASP A 570 30.37 -30.48 -14.36
CA ASP A 570 31.53 -30.33 -15.25
C ASP A 570 32.21 -28.97 -15.01
N ALA A 571 33.36 -28.99 -14.36
CA ALA A 571 34.17 -27.81 -14.04
C ALA A 571 34.44 -26.92 -15.27
N LYS A 572 34.50 -27.50 -16.48
CA LYS A 572 34.79 -26.75 -17.71
C LYS A 572 33.62 -25.88 -18.18
N GLN A 573 32.42 -26.10 -17.67
CA GLN A 573 31.22 -25.31 -18.00
C GLN A 573 31.20 -23.96 -17.29
N PHE A 574 31.87 -23.87 -16.14
CA PHE A 574 31.91 -22.66 -15.33
C PHE A 574 32.87 -21.64 -15.92
N TYR A 575 32.42 -20.40 -16.00
CA TYR A 575 33.22 -19.26 -16.37
C TYR A 575 33.85 -18.65 -15.12
N TYR A 576 35.12 -18.31 -15.23
CA TYR A 576 35.88 -17.61 -14.19
C TYR A 576 36.38 -16.29 -14.76
N LYS A 577 36.53 -15.28 -13.91
CA LYS A 577 37.09 -14.00 -14.31
C LYS A 577 38.50 -14.22 -14.88
N ALA A 578 38.75 -13.71 -16.07
CA ALA A 578 40.07 -13.72 -16.67
C ALA A 578 40.93 -12.65 -15.97
N ASP A 579 42.16 -13.01 -15.65
CA ASP A 579 43.15 -12.10 -15.06
C ASP A 579 43.55 -10.96 -16.02
#